data_AF-A0AAD7U5G1-F1
#
_entry.id   AF-A0AAD7U5G1-F1
#
_cell.length_a   1.000
_cell.length_b   1.000
_cell.length_c   1.000
_cell.angle_alpha   90.00
_cell.angle_beta   90.00
_cell.angle_gamma   90.00
#
_symmetry.space_group_name_H-M   'P 1'
#
loop_
_entity.id
_entity.type
_entity.pdbx_description
1 polymer ?
#
loop_
_entity_poly.entity_id
_entity_poly.type
_entity_poly.pdbx_seq_one_letter_code
_entity_poly.pdbx_strand_id
1 'polypeptide(L)'
;MVVAFRSVYRRNLRWRCAQSNAEFMARLATRRKRHTQGVVYPAARARLLRSDRRLGLDCCAVCARRKVLVACRACGRVRYCSKACLQTDKPIHEGACILLRQTDEAEGHASSSSRIKLLAPETVKWLLGHRTLVRQSWVAALIAADPKAAELSHVELSVLSYPLSAAWAASLVPELVPDARKVLVLGAGPAEAAVPASCWAAALGRCELVLVGPELPANARVSADNISVVYRRERYVRRDDYALVIGFNLGLTCPDYDWSDALLPRDATLAFFTNTEPELAFDLESPLLRRRVPNLIARNLFHCPRWRQSTTIANDLYRKHSWLALFEPLNGGWHRPS
;
A
#
# COMPACT_ATOMS: atom_id res chain seq x y z
N MET A 1 9.50 21.79 7.98
CA MET A 1 8.09 22.15 7.69
C MET A 1 7.15 21.01 8.10
N VAL A 2 7.20 20.59 9.38
CA VAL A 2 6.45 19.43 9.93
C VAL A 2 5.91 19.83 11.31
N VAL A 3 5.16 20.92 11.40
CA VAL A 3 4.47 21.33 12.64
C VAL A 3 3.23 22.14 12.24
N ALA A 4 2.10 21.49 11.92
CA ALA A 4 0.76 22.13 11.90
C ALA A 4 -0.37 21.11 11.58
N PHE A 5 -0.51 20.00 12.32
CA PHE A 5 -1.72 19.15 12.21
C PHE A 5 -2.25 18.59 13.54
N ARG A 6 -1.66 18.97 14.69
CA ARG A 6 -1.97 18.33 15.99
C ARG A 6 -3.13 18.95 16.79
N SER A 7 -3.62 20.15 16.48
CA SER A 7 -4.60 20.83 17.38
C SER A 7 -6.07 20.67 17.01
N VAL A 8 -6.43 20.33 15.76
CA VAL A 8 -7.84 20.31 15.32
C VAL A 8 -8.56 18.99 15.66
N TYR A 9 -7.83 17.89 15.87
CA TYR A 9 -8.42 16.55 15.99
C TYR A 9 -8.82 16.12 17.42
N ARG A 10 -8.37 16.80 18.49
CA ARG A 10 -8.53 16.31 19.87
C ARG A 10 -9.86 16.65 20.56
N ARG A 11 -10.67 17.59 20.06
CA ARG A 11 -11.91 18.03 20.75
C ARG A 11 -13.20 17.27 20.37
N ASN A 12 -13.19 16.40 19.35
CA ASN A 12 -14.42 15.76 18.84
C ASN A 12 -14.60 14.27 19.20
N LEU A 13 -13.67 13.63 19.92
CA LEU A 13 -13.64 12.17 20.06
C LEU A 13 -14.36 11.58 21.29
N ARG A 14 -15.02 12.37 22.13
CA ARG A 14 -15.70 11.85 23.35
C ARG A 14 -17.22 11.62 23.24
N TRP A 15 -17.89 12.03 22.16
CA TRP A 15 -19.36 12.09 22.13
C TRP A 15 -20.10 11.09 21.22
N ARG A 16 -19.44 10.13 20.55
CA ARG A 16 -20.15 9.20 19.63
C ARG A 16 -19.63 7.78 19.68
N CYS A 17 -20.02 7.04 20.70
CA CYS A 17 -19.79 5.59 20.81
C CYS A 17 -21.12 4.86 21.03
N ALA A 18 -21.95 4.76 19.97
CA ALA A 18 -23.04 3.76 19.83
C ALA A 18 -23.86 3.93 18.52
N GLN A 19 -23.94 5.13 17.93
CA GLN A 19 -24.70 5.36 16.68
C GLN A 19 -23.93 4.89 15.42
N SER A 20 -24.06 3.57 15.23
CA SER A 20 -24.07 2.73 14.04
C SER A 20 -22.94 2.79 12.99
N ASN A 21 -22.40 1.59 12.71
CA ASN A 21 -21.71 1.27 11.46
C ASN A 21 -22.53 1.68 10.22
N ALA A 22 -23.86 1.78 10.29
CA ALA A 22 -24.70 2.21 9.18
C ALA A 22 -24.54 3.72 8.86
N GLU A 23 -24.51 4.61 9.87
CA GLU A 23 -24.19 6.03 9.66
C GLU A 23 -22.77 6.20 9.14
N PHE A 24 -21.84 5.38 9.63
CA PHE A 24 -20.47 5.34 9.15
C PHE A 24 -20.40 4.93 7.67
N MET A 25 -21.03 3.83 7.28
CA MET A 25 -21.14 3.36 5.90
C MET A 25 -21.88 4.34 4.99
N ALA A 26 -22.90 5.05 5.51
CA ALA A 26 -23.61 6.11 4.78
C ALA A 26 -22.73 7.35 4.56
N ARG A 27 -21.93 7.76 5.56
CA ARG A 27 -20.94 8.85 5.44
C ARG A 27 -19.81 8.48 4.48
N LEU A 28 -19.29 7.26 4.54
CA LEU A 28 -18.35 6.70 3.57
C LEU A 28 -18.91 6.73 2.14
N ALA A 29 -20.16 6.28 1.96
CA ALA A 29 -20.84 6.31 0.67
C ALA A 29 -21.05 7.74 0.12
N THR A 30 -21.17 8.73 1.01
CA THR A 30 -21.36 10.14 0.65
C THR A 30 -20.02 10.85 0.39
N ARG A 31 -18.95 10.52 1.13
CA ARG A 31 -17.58 11.02 0.91
C ARG A 31 -16.91 10.42 -0.33
N ARG A 32 -17.20 9.16 -0.68
CA ARG A 32 -16.85 8.55 -1.99
C ARG A 32 -17.27 9.41 -3.19
N LYS A 33 -18.28 10.29 -3.06
CA LYS A 33 -18.74 11.15 -4.16
C LYS A 33 -17.83 12.37 -4.42
N ARG A 34 -16.95 12.76 -3.50
CA ARG A 34 -16.25 14.07 -3.58
C ARG A 34 -14.73 14.00 -3.77
N HIS A 35 -14.08 12.86 -3.56
CA HIS A 35 -12.62 12.80 -3.50
C HIS A 35 -11.93 11.71 -4.32
N THR A 36 -12.65 11.00 -5.19
CA THR A 36 -12.00 10.03 -6.07
C THR A 36 -11.73 10.65 -7.44
N GLN A 37 -10.45 10.74 -7.80
CA GLN A 37 -10.04 10.79 -9.21
C GLN A 37 -10.46 9.53 -9.99
N GLY A 38 -11.08 8.54 -9.34
CA GLY A 38 -11.87 7.49 -9.94
C GLY A 38 -13.38 7.66 -9.70
N VAL A 39 -14.13 8.20 -10.65
CA VAL A 39 -15.61 8.23 -10.57
C VAL A 39 -16.16 6.90 -11.05
N VAL A 40 -16.75 6.11 -10.14
CA VAL A 40 -17.63 5.01 -10.56
C VAL A 40 -18.99 5.59 -10.91
N TYR A 41 -19.30 5.62 -12.20
CA TYR A 41 -20.56 6.14 -12.71
C TYR A 41 -21.76 5.39 -12.09
N PRO A 42 -22.86 6.09 -11.73
CA PRO A 42 -24.05 5.45 -11.15
C PRO A 42 -24.57 4.26 -11.98
N ALA A 43 -24.52 4.39 -13.31
CA ALA A 43 -24.94 3.34 -14.24
C ALA A 43 -24.05 2.08 -14.20
N ALA A 44 -22.77 2.21 -13.86
CA ALA A 44 -21.86 1.08 -13.65
C ALA A 44 -22.12 0.39 -12.31
N ARG A 45 -22.31 1.18 -11.23
CA ARG A 45 -22.43 0.68 -9.86
C ARG A 45 -23.50 -0.41 -9.71
N ALA A 46 -24.70 -0.20 -10.27
CA ALA A 46 -25.78 -1.17 -10.19
C ALA A 46 -25.46 -2.53 -10.84
N ARG A 47 -24.62 -2.53 -11.89
CA ARG A 47 -24.23 -3.75 -12.61
C ARG A 47 -23.06 -4.47 -11.95
N LEU A 48 -22.14 -3.73 -11.33
CA LEU A 48 -20.98 -4.29 -10.64
C LEU A 48 -21.34 -5.01 -9.34
N LEU A 49 -22.41 -4.62 -8.66
CA LEU A 49 -22.89 -5.31 -7.45
C LEU A 49 -23.23 -6.79 -7.67
N ARG A 50 -23.33 -7.24 -8.92
CA ARG A 50 -23.69 -8.61 -9.30
C ARG A 50 -22.64 -9.26 -10.20
N SER A 51 -21.42 -8.72 -10.27
CA SER A 51 -20.39 -9.26 -11.16
C SER A 51 -18.98 -8.97 -10.69
N ASP A 52 -18.07 -9.90 -10.96
CA ASP A 52 -16.62 -9.83 -10.83
C ASP A 52 -15.92 -8.99 -11.93
N ARG A 53 -16.69 -8.21 -12.68
CA ARG A 53 -16.18 -7.44 -13.83
C ARG A 53 -15.26 -6.31 -13.38
N ARG A 54 -14.25 -6.07 -14.20
CA ARG A 54 -13.25 -5.02 -14.01
C ARG A 54 -13.51 -3.86 -14.97
N LEU A 55 -13.81 -2.70 -14.41
CA LEU A 55 -14.17 -1.52 -15.20
C LEU A 55 -13.04 -1.11 -16.13
N GLY A 56 -13.37 -0.88 -17.40
CA GLY A 56 -12.41 -0.46 -18.40
C GLY A 56 -11.48 -1.58 -18.88
N LEU A 57 -11.54 -2.79 -18.31
CA LEU A 57 -10.73 -3.94 -18.70
C LEU A 57 -11.57 -5.01 -19.41
N ASP A 58 -12.56 -5.60 -18.76
CA ASP A 58 -13.45 -6.62 -19.36
C ASP A 58 -14.88 -6.11 -19.56
N CYS A 59 -15.13 -4.85 -19.22
CA CYS A 59 -16.40 -4.18 -19.46
C CYS A 59 -16.19 -2.66 -19.66
N CYS A 60 -17.25 -1.99 -20.11
CA CYS A 60 -17.24 -0.54 -20.30
C CYS A 60 -16.92 0.22 -19.00
N ALA A 61 -15.92 1.10 -19.01
CA ALA A 61 -15.52 1.95 -17.88
C ALA A 61 -16.66 2.82 -17.33
N VAL A 62 -17.61 3.22 -18.18
CA VAL A 62 -18.72 4.12 -17.79
C VAL A 62 -19.96 3.37 -17.34
N CYS A 63 -20.30 2.26 -17.97
CA CYS A 63 -21.61 1.63 -17.74
C CYS A 63 -21.53 0.14 -17.39
N ALA A 64 -20.33 -0.44 -17.28
CA ALA A 64 -20.09 -1.86 -16.98
C ALA A 64 -20.79 -2.88 -17.93
N ARG A 65 -21.24 -2.44 -19.12
CA ARG A 65 -21.72 -3.36 -20.17
C ARG A 65 -20.55 -4.17 -20.72
N ARG A 66 -20.76 -5.48 -20.93
CA ARG A 66 -19.75 -6.43 -21.46
C ARG A 66 -19.38 -6.17 -22.92
N LYS A 67 -20.33 -5.68 -23.72
CA LYS A 67 -20.09 -5.39 -25.13
C LYS A 67 -19.14 -4.19 -25.24
N VAL A 68 -17.84 -4.44 -25.15
CA VAL A 68 -16.79 -3.47 -25.39
C VAL A 68 -16.58 -3.41 -26.89
N LEU A 69 -16.74 -2.22 -27.47
CA LEU A 69 -16.59 -2.00 -28.90
C LEU A 69 -15.48 -1.01 -29.23
N VAL A 70 -15.05 -0.21 -28.25
CA VAL A 70 -14.11 0.89 -28.46
C VAL A 70 -13.09 0.87 -27.33
N ALA A 71 -11.81 0.81 -27.66
CA ALA A 71 -10.72 1.10 -26.72
C ALA A 71 -10.28 2.56 -26.88
N CYS A 72 -9.76 3.17 -25.81
CA CYS A 72 -9.07 4.44 -25.92
C CYS A 72 -7.87 4.27 -26.87
N ARG A 73 -7.82 5.06 -27.94
CA ARG A 73 -6.74 4.97 -28.94
C ARG A 73 -5.37 5.39 -28.40
N ALA A 74 -5.35 6.24 -27.38
CA ALA A 74 -4.10 6.78 -26.83
C ALA A 74 -3.43 5.81 -25.86
N CYS A 75 -4.17 5.22 -24.92
CA CYS A 75 -3.60 4.31 -23.93
C CYS A 75 -3.85 2.83 -24.21
N GLY A 76 -4.81 2.45 -25.07
CA GLY A 76 -5.19 1.06 -25.34
C GLY A 76 -5.87 0.32 -24.17
N ARG A 77 -5.68 0.78 -22.92
CA ARG A 77 -6.10 0.09 -21.70
C ARG A 77 -7.57 0.23 -21.35
N VAL A 78 -8.14 1.42 -21.51
CA VAL A 78 -9.53 1.66 -21.09
C VAL A 78 -10.50 1.37 -22.22
N ARG A 79 -11.50 0.53 -21.89
CA ARG A 79 -12.48 -0.02 -22.82
C ARG A 79 -13.88 0.54 -22.57
N TYR A 80 -14.61 0.75 -23.66
CA TYR A 80 -15.93 1.35 -23.70
C TYR A 80 -16.89 0.57 -24.59
N CYS A 81 -18.19 0.61 -24.27
CA CYS A 81 -19.21 0.00 -25.12
C CYS A 81 -19.61 0.85 -26.32
N SER A 82 -19.27 2.15 -26.33
CA SER A 82 -19.63 3.08 -27.40
C SER A 82 -18.74 4.33 -27.37
N LYS A 83 -18.71 5.07 -28.49
CA LYS A 83 -18.06 6.39 -28.56
C LYS A 83 -18.66 7.39 -27.56
N ALA A 84 -19.97 7.31 -27.31
CA ALA A 84 -20.63 8.17 -26.33
C ALA A 84 -20.06 7.97 -24.92
N CYS A 85 -19.92 6.71 -24.46
CA CYS A 85 -19.28 6.42 -23.17
C CYS A 85 -17.82 6.89 -23.13
N LEU A 86 -17.06 6.75 -24.23
CA LEU A 86 -15.69 7.29 -24.29
C LEU A 86 -15.68 8.81 -24.10
N GLN A 87 -16.56 9.56 -24.78
CA GLN A 87 -16.61 11.03 -24.63
C GLN A 87 -17.07 11.45 -23.23
N THR A 88 -17.99 10.71 -22.61
CA THR A 88 -18.39 10.93 -21.22
C THR A 88 -17.23 10.75 -20.23
N ASP A 89 -16.35 9.79 -20.49
CA ASP A 89 -15.19 9.50 -19.63
C ASP A 89 -13.98 10.39 -19.89
N LYS A 90 -13.89 10.97 -21.10
CA LYS A 90 -12.73 11.73 -21.57
C LYS A 90 -12.15 12.73 -20.55
N PRO A 91 -12.95 13.61 -19.89
CA PRO A 91 -12.40 14.60 -18.97
C PRO A 91 -11.73 14.00 -17.73
N ILE A 92 -12.19 12.83 -17.28
CA ILE A 92 -11.63 12.11 -16.14
C ILE A 92 -10.45 11.25 -16.59
N HIS A 93 -10.62 10.59 -17.73
CA HIS A 93 -9.63 9.70 -18.32
C HIS A 93 -8.35 10.43 -18.73
N GLU A 94 -8.44 11.66 -19.23
CA GLU A 94 -7.31 12.40 -19.81
C GLU A 94 -6.09 12.48 -18.88
N GLY A 95 -6.30 12.75 -17.59
CA GLY A 95 -5.21 12.81 -16.60
C GLY A 95 -4.56 11.45 -16.33
N ALA A 96 -5.34 10.36 -16.34
CA ALA A 96 -4.83 9.01 -16.17
C ALA A 96 -4.29 8.40 -17.47
N CYS A 97 -4.73 8.89 -18.64
CA CYS A 97 -4.48 8.31 -19.95
C CYS A 97 -2.98 8.23 -20.28
N ILE A 98 -2.25 9.32 -20.00
CA ILE A 98 -0.81 9.40 -20.23
C ILE A 98 -0.06 8.35 -19.40
N LEU A 99 -0.42 8.23 -18.13
CA LEU A 99 0.20 7.28 -17.21
C LEU A 99 -0.18 5.83 -17.55
N LEU A 100 -1.43 5.59 -17.94
CA LEU A 100 -1.90 4.27 -18.40
C LEU A 100 -1.18 3.80 -19.66
N ARG A 101 -0.90 4.71 -20.60
CA ARG A 101 -0.08 4.40 -21.78
C ARG A 101 1.33 3.94 -21.37
N GLN A 102 1.96 4.66 -20.44
CA GLN A 102 3.29 4.31 -19.93
C GLN A 102 3.32 2.97 -19.18
N THR A 103 2.19 2.54 -18.59
CA THR A 103 2.13 1.22 -17.93
C THR A 103 2.19 0.04 -18.91
N ASP A 104 1.64 0.15 -20.12
CA ASP A 104 1.75 -0.89 -21.15
C ASP A 104 3.17 -1.01 -21.68
N GLU A 105 3.84 0.13 -21.92
CA GLU A 105 5.23 0.15 -22.37
C GLU A 105 6.14 -0.56 -21.34
N ALA A 106 5.93 -0.32 -20.05
CA ALA A 106 6.71 -0.94 -18.96
C ALA A 106 6.38 -2.43 -18.72
N GLU A 107 5.18 -2.90 -19.07
CA GLU A 107 4.82 -4.32 -18.98
C GLU A 107 5.29 -5.09 -20.23
N GLY A 108 5.21 -4.49 -21.41
CA GLY A 108 5.67 -5.06 -22.67
C GLY A 108 7.20 -5.09 -22.81
N HIS A 109 7.91 -4.09 -22.26
CA HIS A 109 9.39 -4.02 -22.31
C HIS A 109 10.07 -4.79 -21.17
N ALA A 110 9.33 -5.45 -20.27
CA ALA A 110 9.93 -6.43 -19.36
C ALA A 110 10.54 -7.64 -20.12
N SER A 111 10.30 -7.74 -21.44
CA SER A 111 10.99 -8.67 -22.35
C SER A 111 12.14 -8.04 -23.15
N SER A 112 12.34 -6.71 -23.15
CA SER A 112 13.49 -6.08 -23.82
C SER A 112 13.90 -4.77 -23.13
N SER A 113 15.09 -4.80 -22.52
CA SER A 113 15.70 -3.71 -21.75
C SER A 113 15.52 -2.31 -22.35
N SER A 114 15.15 -1.33 -21.52
CA SER A 114 15.57 0.05 -21.75
C SER A 114 15.81 0.79 -20.43
N ARG A 115 16.91 1.55 -20.44
CA ARG A 115 17.62 2.14 -19.32
C ARG A 115 16.86 3.32 -18.70
N ILE A 116 16.68 3.28 -17.38
CA ILE A 116 16.38 4.48 -16.58
C ILE A 116 17.72 5.13 -16.22
N LYS A 117 17.97 6.36 -16.66
CA LYS A 117 19.14 7.15 -16.23
C LYS A 117 18.91 7.66 -14.80
N LEU A 118 19.92 7.50 -13.95
CA LEU A 118 19.88 7.83 -12.54
C LEU A 118 20.91 8.89 -12.14
N LEU A 119 20.55 9.63 -11.08
CA LEU A 119 21.23 10.79 -10.54
C LEU A 119 22.47 10.43 -9.69
N ALA A 120 23.34 11.41 -9.50
CA ALA A 120 24.73 11.28 -9.04
C ALA A 120 24.92 10.86 -7.55
N PRO A 121 26.10 10.28 -7.21
CA PRO A 121 26.42 9.65 -5.91
C PRO A 121 26.31 10.56 -4.67
N GLU A 122 26.49 11.86 -4.82
CA GLU A 122 26.43 12.85 -3.71
C GLU A 122 25.02 12.92 -3.06
N THR A 123 23.97 12.53 -3.79
CA THR A 123 22.58 12.56 -3.32
C THR A 123 22.27 11.47 -2.29
N VAL A 124 22.98 10.33 -2.32
CA VAL A 124 22.74 9.19 -1.40
C VAL A 124 23.27 9.46 -0.01
N LYS A 125 24.47 10.07 0.07
CA LYS A 125 25.06 10.51 1.34
C LYS A 125 24.18 11.57 2.02
N TRP A 126 23.42 12.32 1.23
CA TRP A 126 22.44 13.28 1.69
C TRP A 126 21.09 12.64 2.11
N LEU A 127 20.55 11.67 1.36
CA LEU A 127 19.29 10.96 1.65
C LEU A 127 19.33 10.13 2.93
N LEU A 128 20.48 9.54 3.26
CA LEU A 128 20.70 8.80 4.51
C LEU A 128 20.94 9.74 5.71
N GLY A 129 21.37 10.99 5.46
CA GLY A 129 21.65 11.98 6.49
C GLY A 129 20.49 12.95 6.78
N HIS A 130 19.49 13.08 5.91
CA HIS A 130 18.42 14.08 6.04
C HIS A 130 17.02 13.47 5.96
N ARG A 131 16.36 13.38 7.13
CA ARG A 131 14.94 13.00 7.34
C ARG A 131 13.90 13.85 6.57
N THR A 132 14.28 14.78 5.69
CA THR A 132 13.37 15.78 5.11
C THR A 132 13.22 15.81 3.60
N LEU A 133 13.90 15.00 2.80
CA LEU A 133 13.72 15.08 1.35
C LEU A 133 13.87 13.73 0.66
N VAL A 134 12.78 12.98 0.62
CA VAL A 134 12.67 11.85 -0.30
C VAL A 134 11.55 12.14 -1.28
N ARG A 135 11.91 12.95 -2.27
CA ARG A 135 11.13 13.17 -3.50
C ARG A 135 11.69 12.40 -4.69
N GLN A 136 12.78 11.66 -4.51
CA GLN A 136 13.38 10.84 -5.57
C GLN A 136 13.34 9.37 -5.15
N SER A 137 12.88 8.54 -6.09
CA SER A 137 12.60 7.12 -5.87
C SER A 137 13.80 6.41 -5.26
N TRP A 138 13.57 5.63 -4.22
CA TRP A 138 14.55 4.73 -3.62
C TRP A 138 15.29 3.82 -4.61
N VAL A 139 14.73 3.53 -5.80
CA VAL A 139 15.43 2.85 -6.91
C VAL A 139 16.71 3.61 -7.31
N ALA A 140 16.65 4.94 -7.30
CA ALA A 140 17.81 5.81 -7.50
C ALA A 140 18.83 5.64 -6.37
N ALA A 141 18.35 5.57 -5.13
CA ALA A 141 19.20 5.38 -3.97
C ALA A 141 19.85 3.99 -3.95
N LEU A 142 19.10 2.95 -4.32
CA LEU A 142 19.58 1.56 -4.42
C LEU A 142 20.66 1.46 -5.49
N ILE A 143 20.43 2.01 -6.68
CA ILE A 143 21.39 1.96 -7.79
C ILE A 143 22.62 2.83 -7.54
N ALA A 144 22.46 3.95 -6.84
CA ALA A 144 23.62 4.76 -6.46
C ALA A 144 24.41 4.15 -5.28
N ALA A 145 23.78 3.33 -4.43
CA ALA A 145 24.46 2.57 -3.38
C ALA A 145 25.12 1.30 -3.91
N ASP A 146 24.50 0.64 -4.88
CA ASP A 146 25.02 -0.51 -5.59
C ASP A 146 24.76 -0.34 -7.10
N PRO A 147 25.79 0.03 -7.89
CA PRO A 147 25.66 0.18 -9.33
C PRO A 147 25.14 -1.08 -10.04
N LYS A 148 25.35 -2.28 -9.47
CA LYS A 148 24.81 -3.54 -10.03
C LYS A 148 23.31 -3.66 -9.85
N ALA A 149 22.70 -2.91 -8.92
CA ALA A 149 21.26 -2.84 -8.81
C ALA A 149 20.59 -2.24 -10.07
N ALA A 150 21.35 -1.58 -10.95
CA ALA A 150 20.87 -1.11 -12.25
C ALA A 150 20.58 -2.25 -13.23
N GLU A 151 21.17 -3.42 -12.98
CA GLU A 151 21.01 -4.65 -13.77
C GLU A 151 19.80 -5.47 -13.30
N LEU A 152 19.22 -5.13 -12.13
CA LEU A 152 18.02 -5.77 -11.62
C LEU A 152 16.84 -5.45 -12.53
N SER A 153 16.12 -6.49 -12.91
CA SER A 153 14.84 -6.39 -13.60
C SER A 153 13.82 -5.60 -12.75
N HIS A 154 12.82 -5.04 -13.42
CA HIS A 154 11.70 -4.40 -12.73
C HIS A 154 10.93 -5.32 -11.78
N VAL A 155 10.96 -6.64 -12.03
CA VAL A 155 10.36 -7.64 -11.16
C VAL A 155 11.14 -7.71 -9.84
N GLU A 156 12.47 -7.82 -9.92
CA GLU A 156 13.36 -7.84 -8.75
C GLU A 156 13.26 -6.54 -7.94
N LEU A 157 13.21 -5.38 -8.60
CA LEU A 157 12.98 -4.09 -7.92
C LEU A 157 11.61 -4.04 -7.24
N SER A 158 10.57 -4.64 -7.84
CA SER A 158 9.27 -4.68 -7.17
C SER A 158 9.31 -5.52 -5.90
N VAL A 159 10.02 -6.67 -5.94
CA VAL A 159 10.23 -7.56 -4.79
C VAL A 159 11.03 -6.85 -3.68
N LEU A 160 12.01 -6.02 -4.02
CA LEU A 160 12.77 -5.25 -3.02
C LEU A 160 11.98 -4.08 -2.39
N SER A 161 10.92 -3.60 -3.02
CA SER A 161 10.08 -2.52 -2.44
C SER A 161 9.43 -2.92 -1.10
N TYR A 162 9.19 -4.21 -0.91
CA TYR A 162 8.55 -4.78 0.28
C TYR A 162 9.46 -4.77 1.52
N PRO A 163 10.66 -5.39 1.53
CA PRO A 163 11.58 -5.33 2.65
C PRO A 163 12.02 -3.90 2.96
N LEU A 164 12.19 -3.04 1.95
CA LEU A 164 12.54 -1.64 2.18
C LEU A 164 11.41 -0.83 2.80
N SER A 165 10.15 -1.09 2.42
CA SER A 165 8.99 -0.53 3.11
C SER A 165 8.97 -0.97 4.58
N ALA A 166 9.26 -2.24 4.85
CA ALA A 166 9.33 -2.76 6.22
C ALA A 166 10.49 -2.12 7.02
N ALA A 167 11.68 -2.04 6.44
CA ALA A 167 12.84 -1.35 7.01
C ALA A 167 12.51 0.10 7.37
N TRP A 168 11.81 0.79 6.47
CA TRP A 168 11.43 2.17 6.67
C TRP A 168 10.45 2.31 7.83
N ALA A 169 9.40 1.48 7.88
CA ALA A 169 8.50 1.44 9.03
C ALA A 169 9.27 1.17 10.34
N ALA A 170 10.18 0.18 10.33
CA ALA A 170 11.02 -0.16 11.47
C ALA A 170 11.90 1.03 11.92
N SER A 171 12.54 1.72 10.97
CA SER A 171 13.41 2.89 11.24
C SER A 171 12.68 4.10 11.85
N LEU A 172 11.36 4.17 11.64
CA LEU A 172 10.51 5.22 12.22
C LEU A 172 10.16 4.92 13.68
N VAL A 173 10.46 3.71 14.17
CA VAL A 173 10.24 3.29 15.55
C VAL A 173 11.52 2.64 16.11
N PRO A 174 12.61 3.43 16.24
CA PRO A 174 13.94 2.89 16.52
C PRO A 174 14.02 2.19 17.87
N GLU A 175 13.11 2.47 18.79
CA GLU A 175 13.05 1.84 20.11
C GLU A 175 12.51 0.40 20.06
N LEU A 176 11.82 0.03 18.97
CA LEU A 176 11.22 -1.29 18.84
C LEU A 176 12.10 -2.29 18.11
N VAL A 177 12.97 -1.83 17.21
CA VAL A 177 13.77 -2.71 16.33
C VAL A 177 14.96 -3.40 17.02
N PRO A 178 15.71 -2.75 17.93
CA PRO A 178 16.87 -3.36 18.58
C PRO A 178 16.50 -4.56 19.45
N ASP A 179 15.28 -4.59 19.99
CA ASP A 179 14.76 -5.64 20.88
C ASP A 179 13.58 -6.43 20.27
N ALA A 180 13.15 -6.12 19.03
CA ALA A 180 12.08 -6.85 18.35
C ALA A 180 12.51 -8.30 18.06
N ARG A 181 12.25 -9.20 19.01
CA ARG A 181 12.43 -10.64 18.80
C ARG A 181 11.58 -11.13 17.63
N LYS A 182 10.42 -10.50 17.38
CA LYS A 182 9.48 -10.88 16.33
C LYS A 182 8.82 -9.69 15.63
N VAL A 183 8.89 -9.69 14.29
CA VAL A 183 8.16 -8.78 13.40
C VAL A 183 7.12 -9.59 12.63
N LEU A 184 5.88 -9.12 12.60
CA LEU A 184 4.79 -9.74 11.85
C LEU A 184 4.49 -8.95 10.58
N VAL A 185 4.44 -9.60 9.42
CA VAL A 185 3.94 -9.03 8.17
C VAL A 185 2.63 -9.71 7.78
N LEU A 186 1.55 -8.94 7.81
CA LEU A 186 0.20 -9.36 7.43
C LEU A 186 -0.09 -9.01 5.96
N GLY A 187 -0.83 -9.89 5.28
CA GLY A 187 -1.19 -9.71 3.87
C GLY A 187 -0.04 -10.03 2.91
N ALA A 188 0.96 -10.80 3.35
CA ALA A 188 2.07 -11.21 2.52
C ALA A 188 1.59 -12.20 1.43
N GLY A 189 2.03 -11.99 0.20
CA GLY A 189 1.77 -12.86 -0.93
C GLY A 189 3.06 -13.46 -1.52
N PRO A 190 2.99 -13.98 -2.75
CA PRO A 190 4.14 -14.61 -3.41
C PRO A 190 5.32 -13.65 -3.62
N ALA A 191 5.06 -12.35 -3.76
CA ALA A 191 6.12 -11.35 -3.95
C ALA A 191 6.97 -11.20 -2.68
N GLU A 192 6.35 -11.12 -1.51
CA GLU A 192 7.01 -11.09 -0.20
C GLU A 192 7.72 -12.41 0.07
N ALA A 193 7.13 -13.53 -0.36
CA ALA A 193 7.74 -14.84 -0.20
C ALA A 193 9.00 -15.04 -1.04
N ALA A 194 9.04 -14.42 -2.23
CA ALA A 194 10.16 -14.49 -3.16
C ALA A 194 11.35 -13.61 -2.75
N VAL A 195 11.18 -12.72 -1.75
CA VAL A 195 12.28 -11.91 -1.22
C VAL A 195 13.29 -12.82 -0.51
N PRO A 196 14.58 -12.80 -0.89
CA PRO A 196 15.62 -13.55 -0.18
C PRO A 196 15.70 -13.14 1.29
N ALA A 197 15.91 -14.10 2.19
CA ALA A 197 16.02 -13.83 3.63
C ALA A 197 17.12 -12.80 3.97
N SER A 198 18.24 -12.78 3.24
CA SER A 198 19.31 -11.78 3.42
C SER A 198 18.84 -10.34 3.18
N CYS A 199 17.88 -10.12 2.27
CA CYS A 199 17.29 -8.80 2.05
C CYS A 199 16.45 -8.35 3.26
N TRP A 200 15.74 -9.29 3.89
CA TRP A 200 15.01 -9.01 5.13
C TRP A 200 15.97 -8.76 6.29
N ALA A 201 17.07 -9.50 6.38
CA ALA A 201 18.11 -9.30 7.41
C ALA A 201 18.73 -7.91 7.30
N ALA A 202 19.06 -7.45 6.09
CA ALA A 202 19.55 -6.10 5.84
C ALA A 202 18.52 -5.01 6.20
N ALA A 203 17.22 -5.30 5.97
CA ALA A 203 16.13 -4.37 6.21
C ALA A 203 15.75 -4.21 7.69
N LEU A 204 15.67 -5.33 8.42
CA LEU A 204 15.10 -5.40 9.77
C LEU A 204 16.15 -5.69 10.85
N GLY A 205 17.36 -6.07 10.47
CA GLY A 205 18.38 -6.52 11.40
C GLY A 205 18.08 -7.90 11.96
N ARG A 206 18.43 -8.12 13.23
CA ARG A 206 18.30 -9.42 13.91
C ARG A 206 16.89 -9.57 14.48
N CYS A 207 16.03 -10.33 13.80
CA CYS A 207 14.69 -10.65 14.29
C CYS A 207 14.18 -12.00 13.77
N GLU A 208 13.07 -12.50 14.31
CA GLU A 208 12.22 -13.46 13.62
C GLU A 208 11.15 -12.69 12.84
N LEU A 209 11.13 -12.85 11.51
CA LEU A 209 10.12 -12.28 10.64
C LEU A 209 9.06 -13.33 10.36
N VAL A 210 7.80 -13.05 10.67
CA VAL A 210 6.67 -13.92 10.38
C VAL A 210 5.86 -13.32 9.23
N LEU A 211 5.86 -13.98 8.07
CA LEU A 211 5.04 -13.63 6.92
C LEU A 211 3.72 -14.42 6.97
N VAL A 212 2.59 -13.73 6.89
CA VAL A 212 1.25 -14.32 6.96
C VAL A 212 0.43 -13.93 5.74
N GLY A 213 -0.11 -14.94 5.05
CA GLY A 213 -1.08 -14.75 3.99
C GLY A 213 -1.51 -16.04 3.30
N PRO A 214 -2.67 -16.04 2.62
CA PRO A 214 -3.30 -17.25 2.08
C PRO A 214 -2.55 -17.88 0.89
N GLU A 215 -1.70 -17.09 0.23
CA GLU A 215 -0.92 -17.48 -0.96
C GLU A 215 0.51 -17.94 -0.62
N LEU A 216 0.89 -17.92 0.66
CA LEU A 216 2.22 -18.32 1.11
C LEU A 216 2.39 -19.85 1.10
N PRO A 217 3.64 -20.35 0.99
CA PRO A 217 3.93 -21.76 1.25
C PRO A 217 3.55 -22.12 2.69
N ALA A 218 2.96 -23.30 2.87
CA ALA A 218 2.49 -23.75 4.18
C ALA A 218 3.67 -24.09 5.11
N ASN A 219 3.76 -23.39 6.25
CA ASN A 219 4.64 -23.71 7.37
C ASN A 219 6.13 -23.85 7.01
N ALA A 220 6.60 -23.12 6.00
CA ALA A 220 8.01 -23.05 5.68
C ALA A 220 8.76 -22.16 6.69
N ARG A 221 10.06 -22.41 6.85
CA ARG A 221 10.99 -21.51 7.54
C ARG A 221 12.27 -21.44 6.72
N VAL A 222 12.76 -20.23 6.49
CA VAL A 222 14.04 -19.97 5.83
C VAL A 222 14.85 -19.07 6.75
N SER A 223 16.13 -19.37 6.93
CA SER A 223 17.03 -18.55 7.75
C SER A 223 18.19 -18.07 6.88
N ALA A 224 18.60 -16.83 7.09
CA ALA A 224 19.83 -16.28 6.52
C ALA A 224 20.42 -15.28 7.51
N ASP A 225 21.74 -15.29 7.67
CA ASP A 225 22.46 -14.37 8.55
C ASP A 225 21.86 -14.35 9.97
N ASN A 226 21.31 -13.21 10.37
CA ASN A 226 20.73 -12.93 11.67
C ASN A 226 19.19 -12.91 11.66
N ILE A 227 18.54 -13.36 10.58
CA ILE A 227 17.07 -13.37 10.47
C ILE A 227 16.52 -14.77 10.21
N SER A 228 15.39 -15.07 10.86
CA SER A 228 14.56 -16.25 10.59
C SER A 228 13.24 -15.81 9.99
N VAL A 229 12.96 -16.20 8.75
CA VAL A 229 11.70 -15.92 8.05
C VAL A 229 10.78 -17.13 8.15
N VAL A 230 9.63 -16.95 8.79
CA VAL A 230 8.60 -17.97 9.01
C VAL A 230 7.41 -17.67 8.12
N TYR A 231 6.95 -18.66 7.36
CA TYR A 231 5.84 -18.53 6.44
C TYR A 231 4.60 -19.23 7.03
N ARG A 232 3.48 -18.50 7.10
CA ARG A 232 2.21 -19.03 7.58
C ARG A 232 1.14 -18.86 6.51
N ARG A 233 0.64 -19.98 6.00
CA ARG A 233 -0.47 -20.02 5.06
C ARG A 233 -1.81 -19.90 5.78
N GLU A 234 -1.98 -18.77 6.45
CA GLU A 234 -3.14 -18.46 7.26
C GLU A 234 -3.64 -17.06 6.86
N ARG A 235 -4.91 -16.75 7.16
CA ARG A 235 -5.41 -15.37 6.96
C ARG A 235 -4.84 -14.43 8.02
N TYR A 236 -4.62 -14.95 9.22
CA TYR A 236 -4.00 -14.26 10.33
C TYR A 236 -3.42 -15.29 11.30
N VAL A 237 -2.43 -14.87 12.09
CA VAL A 237 -1.88 -15.66 13.19
C VAL A 237 -2.38 -15.03 14.50
N ARG A 238 -2.86 -15.87 15.42
CA ARG A 238 -3.36 -15.42 16.71
C ARG A 238 -2.20 -15.24 17.69
N ARG A 239 -2.09 -14.03 18.27
CA ARG A 239 -1.28 -13.65 19.44
C ARG A 239 0.09 -14.34 19.57
N ASP A 240 1.12 -13.65 19.11
CA ASP A 240 2.46 -13.72 19.71
C ASP A 240 2.87 -12.34 20.26
N ASP A 241 4.01 -12.32 20.94
CA ASP A 241 4.75 -11.18 21.49
C ASP A 241 5.42 -10.32 20.40
N TYR A 242 4.68 -9.96 19.35
CA TYR A 242 5.19 -9.13 18.25
C TYR A 242 5.43 -7.69 18.70
N ALA A 243 6.64 -7.18 18.45
CA ALA A 243 6.97 -5.78 18.72
C ALA A 243 6.41 -4.84 17.63
N LEU A 244 6.45 -5.30 16.38
CA LEU A 244 5.99 -4.56 15.20
C LEU A 244 5.11 -5.45 14.33
N VAL A 245 3.93 -4.94 13.97
CA VAL A 245 3.03 -5.52 12.99
C VAL A 245 3.00 -4.62 11.77
N ILE A 246 3.28 -5.19 10.60
CA ILE A 246 3.32 -4.52 9.31
C ILE A 246 2.20 -5.09 8.43
N GLY A 247 1.24 -4.27 8.03
CA GLY A 247 0.18 -4.67 7.11
C GLY A 247 0.41 -4.15 5.70
N PHE A 248 0.43 -5.02 4.69
CA PHE A 248 0.45 -4.59 3.29
C PHE A 248 -0.95 -4.64 2.69
N ASN A 249 -1.49 -3.46 2.37
CA ASN A 249 -2.79 -3.28 1.74
C ASN A 249 -3.89 -4.13 2.40
N LEU A 250 -4.01 -4.02 3.72
CA LEU A 250 -4.94 -4.83 4.50
C LEU A 250 -6.39 -4.63 4.03
N GLY A 251 -6.73 -3.46 3.48
CA GLY A 251 -8.11 -3.15 3.10
C GLY A 251 -9.02 -3.24 4.31
N LEU A 252 -8.72 -2.47 5.37
CA LEU A 252 -9.39 -2.52 6.68
C LEU A 252 -10.88 -2.14 6.63
N THR A 253 -11.32 -1.64 5.49
CA THR A 253 -12.70 -1.27 5.18
C THR A 253 -13.37 -2.22 4.19
N CYS A 254 -12.63 -3.20 3.66
CA CYS A 254 -13.19 -4.25 2.82
C CYS A 254 -13.93 -5.26 3.70
N PRO A 255 -15.24 -5.48 3.51
CA PRO A 255 -16.01 -6.42 4.31
C PRO A 255 -15.56 -7.88 4.11
N ASP A 256 -14.85 -8.17 3.01
CA ASP A 256 -14.35 -9.51 2.71
C ASP A 256 -13.11 -9.87 3.53
N TYR A 257 -12.50 -8.89 4.21
CA TYR A 257 -11.35 -9.08 5.08
C TYR A 257 -11.71 -8.80 6.53
N ASP A 258 -11.65 -9.83 7.38
CA ASP A 258 -11.75 -9.66 8.83
C ASP A 258 -10.36 -9.73 9.47
N TRP A 259 -9.86 -8.56 9.84
CA TRP A 259 -8.57 -8.41 10.53
C TRP A 259 -8.72 -8.28 12.05
N SER A 260 -9.94 -8.44 12.57
CA SER A 260 -10.23 -8.16 13.98
C SER A 260 -9.23 -8.89 14.87
N ASP A 261 -9.10 -10.21 14.71
CA ASP A 261 -8.21 -11.06 15.50
C ASP A 261 -6.72 -10.79 15.26
N ALA A 262 -6.33 -10.46 14.02
CA ALA A 262 -4.95 -10.19 13.64
C ALA A 262 -4.41 -8.88 14.24
N LEU A 263 -5.27 -7.87 14.36
CA LEU A 263 -4.93 -6.54 14.85
C LEU A 263 -5.22 -6.37 16.36
N LEU A 264 -5.69 -7.44 17.02
CA LEU A 264 -5.88 -7.50 18.48
C LEU A 264 -4.61 -7.35 19.33
N PRO A 265 -3.36 -7.65 18.90
CA PRO A 265 -2.18 -7.45 19.75
C PRO A 265 -2.13 -5.98 20.20
N ARG A 266 -2.46 -5.76 21.48
CA ARG A 266 -2.75 -4.41 22.00
C ARG A 266 -1.50 -3.57 22.18
N ASP A 267 -0.35 -4.24 22.28
CA ASP A 267 0.91 -3.64 22.72
C ASP A 267 1.90 -3.48 21.55
N ALA A 268 1.63 -4.12 20.41
CA ALA A 268 2.46 -3.99 19.22
C ALA A 268 2.21 -2.65 18.52
N THR A 269 3.27 -2.05 18.00
CA THR A 269 3.12 -0.95 17.04
C THR A 269 2.63 -1.49 15.71
N LEU A 270 1.69 -0.79 15.09
CA LEU A 270 1.11 -1.16 13.81
C LEU A 270 1.55 -0.16 12.75
N ALA A 271 2.34 -0.63 11.80
CA ALA A 271 2.56 0.03 10.52
C ALA A 271 1.62 -0.61 9.51
N PHE A 272 0.87 0.17 8.73
CA PHE A 272 0.19 -0.38 7.57
C PHE A 272 0.38 0.50 6.35
N PHE A 273 0.54 -0.17 5.22
CA PHE A 273 0.75 0.43 3.92
C PHE A 273 -0.50 0.30 3.06
N THR A 274 -0.80 1.33 2.28
CA THR A 274 -1.96 1.37 1.38
C THR A 274 -1.59 2.03 0.06
N ASN A 275 -2.35 1.77 -1.00
CA ASN A 275 -1.91 2.07 -2.35
C ASN A 275 -2.20 3.52 -2.76
N THR A 276 -3.24 4.12 -2.18
CA THR A 276 -3.67 5.48 -2.53
C THR A 276 -4.05 6.29 -1.29
N GLU A 277 -4.06 7.62 -1.42
CA GLU A 277 -4.48 8.51 -0.35
C GLU A 277 -5.98 8.35 0.00
N PRO A 278 -6.90 8.16 -0.96
CA PRO A 278 -8.28 7.83 -0.65
C PRO A 278 -8.45 6.51 0.10
N GLU A 279 -7.73 5.45 -0.29
CA GLU A 279 -7.75 4.17 0.45
C GLU A 279 -7.28 4.38 1.89
N LEU A 280 -6.20 5.15 2.09
CA LEU A 280 -5.73 5.50 3.42
C LEU A 280 -6.82 6.19 4.24
N ALA A 281 -7.42 7.25 3.69
CA ALA A 281 -8.47 7.99 4.38
C ALA A 281 -9.64 7.09 4.81
N PHE A 282 -9.98 6.10 3.99
CA PHE A 282 -10.97 5.09 4.35
C PHE A 282 -10.50 4.17 5.48
N ASP A 283 -9.30 3.61 5.36
CA ASP A 283 -8.73 2.71 6.37
C ASP A 283 -8.62 3.40 7.74
N LEU A 284 -8.24 4.68 7.78
CA LEU A 284 -8.16 5.49 9.01
C LEU A 284 -9.50 5.61 9.76
N GLU A 285 -10.62 5.46 9.06
CA GLU A 285 -11.94 5.52 9.69
C GLU A 285 -12.40 4.15 10.23
N SER A 286 -11.64 3.07 9.97
CA SER A 286 -11.94 1.71 10.40
C SER A 286 -12.10 1.61 11.92
N PRO A 287 -13.16 0.95 12.43
CA PRO A 287 -13.33 0.69 13.87
C PRO A 287 -12.14 -0.02 14.50
N LEU A 288 -11.40 -0.83 13.73
CA LEU A 288 -10.21 -1.57 14.19
C LEU A 288 -9.08 -0.63 14.63
N LEU A 289 -8.98 0.55 14.02
CA LEU A 289 -7.96 1.55 14.35
C LEU A 289 -8.41 2.55 15.42
N ARG A 290 -9.70 2.63 15.74
CA ARG A 290 -10.22 3.59 16.75
C ARG A 290 -9.64 3.39 18.15
N ARG A 291 -9.10 2.19 18.43
CA ARG A 291 -8.42 1.84 19.68
C ARG A 291 -6.90 2.05 19.61
N ARG A 292 -6.40 2.78 18.63
CA ARG A 292 -4.98 3.11 18.49
C ARG A 292 -4.81 4.60 18.25
N VAL A 293 -3.64 5.14 18.58
CA VAL A 293 -3.33 6.54 18.31
C VAL A 293 -2.57 6.61 17.00
N PRO A 294 -3.08 7.29 15.95
CA PRO A 294 -2.29 7.56 14.77
C PRO A 294 -1.12 8.46 15.17
N ASN A 295 0.10 7.95 15.07
CA ASN A 295 1.31 8.71 15.38
C ASN A 295 1.83 9.42 14.12
N LEU A 296 1.83 8.71 12.98
CA LEU A 296 2.39 9.22 11.73
C LEU A 296 1.55 8.78 10.52
N ILE A 297 1.36 9.71 9.58
CA ILE A 297 0.88 9.42 8.22
C ILE A 297 1.88 10.07 7.26
N ALA A 298 2.44 9.28 6.36
CA ALA A 298 3.45 9.74 5.42
C ALA A 298 3.34 9.03 4.07
N ARG A 299 3.84 9.67 3.02
CA ARG A 299 4.05 9.00 1.74
C ARG A 299 5.18 8.00 1.88
N ASN A 300 4.97 6.79 1.38
CA ASN A 300 6.01 5.79 1.32
C ASN A 300 7.04 6.13 0.27
N LEU A 301 8.27 6.18 0.73
CA LEU A 301 9.43 6.50 -0.07
C LEU A 301 9.89 5.28 -0.88
N PHE A 302 9.53 4.10 -0.39
CA PHE A 302 9.86 2.77 -0.91
C PHE A 302 8.67 2.11 -1.61
N HIS A 303 7.69 2.90 -2.05
CA HIS A 303 6.54 2.35 -2.78
C HIS A 303 6.97 1.65 -4.06
N CYS A 304 6.12 0.75 -4.55
CA CYS A 304 6.40 0.02 -5.78
C CYS A 304 6.60 0.99 -6.95
N PRO A 305 7.73 0.93 -7.70
CA PRO A 305 7.96 1.86 -8.80
C PRO A 305 6.97 1.67 -9.95
N ARG A 306 6.27 0.53 -10.00
CA ARG A 306 5.28 0.20 -11.03
C ARG A 306 3.92 0.77 -10.67
N TRP A 307 3.41 1.59 -11.58
CA TRP A 307 2.00 1.95 -11.59
C TRP A 307 1.16 0.72 -11.98
N ARG A 308 0.00 0.60 -11.34
CA ARG A 308 -1.02 -0.39 -11.65
C ARG A 308 -2.34 0.31 -11.88
N GLN A 309 -3.10 -0.17 -12.86
CA GLN A 309 -4.49 0.23 -13.01
C GLN A 309 -5.35 -0.50 -11.98
N SER A 310 -6.23 0.24 -11.32
CA SER A 310 -7.25 -0.35 -10.46
C SER A 310 -8.19 -1.21 -11.28
N THR A 311 -8.47 -2.41 -10.76
CA THR A 311 -9.46 -3.32 -11.35
C THR A 311 -10.88 -2.90 -11.04
N THR A 312 -11.08 -2.05 -10.03
CA THR A 312 -12.39 -1.58 -9.59
C THR A 312 -12.75 -0.23 -10.18
N ILE A 313 -11.76 0.59 -10.54
CA ILE A 313 -11.97 1.91 -11.14
C ILE A 313 -11.04 2.11 -12.33
N ALA A 314 -11.62 2.23 -13.54
CA ALA A 314 -10.87 2.25 -14.79
C ALA A 314 -9.78 3.34 -14.88
N ASN A 315 -10.02 4.51 -14.29
CA ASN A 315 -9.12 5.67 -14.36
C ASN A 315 -8.27 5.84 -13.09
N ASP A 316 -8.35 4.88 -12.17
CA ASP A 316 -7.54 4.92 -10.95
C ASP A 316 -6.23 4.17 -11.19
N LEU A 317 -5.15 4.85 -10.83
CA LEU A 317 -3.79 4.36 -10.95
C LEU A 317 -3.18 4.41 -9.57
N TYR A 318 -2.55 3.32 -9.17
CA TYR A 318 -1.92 3.23 -7.87
C TYR A 318 -0.53 2.64 -7.99
N ARG A 319 0.32 2.96 -7.01
CA ARG A 319 1.54 2.21 -6.74
C ARG A 319 1.32 1.44 -5.46
N LYS A 320 1.75 0.18 -5.41
CA LYS A 320 1.63 -0.60 -4.18
C LYS A 320 2.36 0.12 -3.05
N HIS A 321 1.69 0.21 -1.91
CA HIS A 321 2.24 0.74 -0.67
C HIS A 321 2.62 2.22 -0.73
N SER A 322 1.94 3.05 -1.54
CA SER A 322 2.25 4.48 -1.69
C SER A 322 2.19 5.29 -0.40
N TRP A 323 1.45 4.83 0.60
CA TRP A 323 1.28 5.51 1.88
C TRP A 323 1.55 4.58 3.04
N LEU A 324 2.08 5.14 4.12
CA LEU A 324 2.27 4.50 5.40
C LEU A 324 1.47 5.26 6.45
N ALA A 325 0.77 4.51 7.29
CA ALA A 325 0.27 5.01 8.56
C ALA A 325 0.79 4.16 9.71
N LEU A 326 1.28 4.84 10.74
CA LEU A 326 1.86 4.24 11.94
C LEU A 326 0.95 4.53 13.14
N PHE A 327 0.67 3.49 13.91
CA PHE A 327 -0.20 3.52 15.07
C PHE A 327 0.50 2.92 16.26
N GLU A 328 0.47 3.66 17.35
CA GLU A 328 0.97 3.19 18.63
C GLU A 328 -0.15 2.57 19.47
N PRO A 329 0.20 1.61 20.35
CA PRO A 329 -0.72 1.08 21.35
C PRO A 329 -1.23 2.20 22.27
N LEU A 330 -2.52 2.15 22.67
CA LEU A 330 -3.12 3.17 23.55
C LEU A 330 -2.55 3.14 24.98
N ASN A 331 -1.97 2.02 25.41
CA ASN A 331 -1.61 1.79 26.80
C ASN A 331 -0.18 1.25 26.92
N GLY A 332 0.71 2.15 27.32
CA GLY A 332 2.10 1.93 27.68
C GLY A 332 2.70 3.31 27.91
N GLY A 333 2.73 3.76 29.16
CA GLY A 333 3.02 5.15 29.53
C GLY A 333 4.33 5.67 28.94
N TRP A 334 4.24 6.55 27.96
CA TRP A 334 5.35 7.42 27.63
C TRP A 334 5.52 8.41 28.77
N HIS A 335 6.62 8.24 29.51
CA HIS A 335 7.28 9.35 30.19
C HIS A 335 7.28 10.56 29.23
N ARG A 336 6.81 11.71 29.72
CA ARG A 336 6.97 12.98 29.00
C ARG A 336 8.45 13.09 28.60
N PRO A 337 8.77 13.40 27.34
CA PRO A 337 10.09 13.93 27.04
C PRO A 337 10.25 15.18 27.90
N SER A 338 11.31 15.21 28.71
CA SER A 338 11.74 16.39 29.46
C SER A 338 12.08 17.53 28.52
#